data_AF-A0A382RFH4-F1
#
_entry.id   AF-A0A382RFH4-F1
#
_cell.length_a   1.000
_cell.length_b   1.000
_cell.length_c   1.000
_cell.angle_alpha   90.00
_cell.angle_beta   90.00
_cell.angle_gamma   90.00
#
_symmetry.space_group_name_H-M   'P 1'
#
loop_
_entity.id
_entity.type
_entity.pdbx_description
1 polymer ?
#
loop_
_entity_poly.entity_id
_entity_poly.type
_entity_poly.pdbx_seq_one_letter_code
_entity_poly.pdbx_strand_id
1 'polypeptide(L)'
;MKLKYISISILLIFTLMAAPIDQNKAQRVAGNIFAERSNVGSPDSFNIQSVDILDENDIDLLYVFQLDPEGFILVSGDDKVQPLLAYSFESNFILEDVPTNVAWMIDA
;
A
#
# COMPACT_ATOMS: atom_id res chain seq x y z
N MET A 1 -3.61 -39.68 -22.60
CA MET A 1 -2.75 -39.14 -21.52
C MET A 1 -2.44 -37.65 -21.68
N LYS A 2 -1.98 -37.16 -22.83
CA LYS A 2 -1.61 -35.73 -23.03
C LYS A 2 -2.75 -34.72 -22.76
N LEU A 3 -3.99 -35.04 -23.16
CA LEU A 3 -5.15 -34.16 -22.95
C LEU A 3 -5.50 -33.95 -21.46
N LYS A 4 -5.25 -34.97 -20.61
CA LYS A 4 -5.50 -34.91 -19.17
C LYS A 4 -4.53 -33.97 -18.44
N TYR A 5 -3.29 -33.86 -18.91
CA TYR A 5 -2.31 -32.89 -18.39
C TYR A 5 -2.66 -31.45 -18.80
N ILE A 6 -3.19 -31.26 -20.01
CA ILE A 6 -3.68 -29.94 -20.48
C ILE A 6 -4.84 -29.45 -19.61
N SER A 7 -5.81 -30.32 -19.29
CA SER A 7 -6.92 -29.96 -18.40
C SER A 7 -6.45 -29.60 -16.97
N ILE A 8 -5.42 -30.28 -16.45
CA ILE A 8 -4.84 -29.98 -15.13
C ILE A 8 -4.09 -28.64 -15.15
N SER A 9 -3.34 -28.34 -16.20
CA SER A 9 -2.69 -27.03 -16.35
C SER A 9 -3.70 -25.89 -16.44
N ILE A 10 -4.83 -26.07 -17.13
CA ILE A 10 -5.89 -25.06 -17.22
C ILE A 10 -6.55 -24.77 -15.88
N LEU A 11 -6.79 -25.79 -15.05
CA LEU A 11 -7.40 -25.61 -13.73
C LEU A 11 -6.50 -24.83 -12.76
N LEU A 12 -5.18 -24.98 -12.90
CA LEU A 12 -4.18 -24.31 -12.06
C LEU A 12 -4.07 -22.80 -12.34
N ILE A 13 -4.50 -22.33 -13.53
CA ILE A 13 -4.41 -20.91 -13.91
C ILE A 13 -5.53 -20.09 -13.23
N PHE A 14 -6.67 -20.71 -12.92
CA PHE A 14 -7.81 -20.02 -12.32
C PHE A 14 -7.61 -19.64 -10.85
N THR A 15 -6.60 -20.18 -10.16
CA THR A 15 -6.30 -19.83 -8.76
C THR A 15 -5.40 -18.61 -8.61
N LEU A 16 -4.98 -17.97 -9.70
CA LEU A 16 -4.08 -16.80 -9.69
C LEU A 16 -4.82 -15.46 -9.54
N MET A 17 -6.02 -15.43 -8.96
CA MET A 17 -6.72 -14.17 -8.74
C MET A 17 -6.00 -13.37 -7.65
N ALA A 18 -5.55 -12.17 -8.02
CA ALA A 18 -5.04 -11.16 -7.10
C ALA A 18 -6.09 -10.86 -6.03
N ALA A 19 -5.66 -10.79 -4.77
CA ALA A 19 -6.54 -10.48 -3.66
C ALA A 19 -6.41 -9.00 -3.30
N PRO A 20 -7.51 -8.25 -3.11
CA PRO A 20 -7.44 -6.87 -2.66
C PRO A 20 -6.64 -6.78 -1.35
N ILE A 21 -5.88 -5.70 -1.19
CA ILE A 21 -5.13 -5.46 0.03
C ILE A 21 -6.11 -4.85 1.04
N ASP A 22 -6.45 -5.63 2.07
CA ASP A 22 -7.16 -5.13 3.25
C ASP A 22 -6.27 -4.15 4.04
N GLN A 23 -6.88 -3.17 4.70
CA GLN A 23 -6.21 -2.17 5.53
C GLN A 23 -5.23 -2.80 6.54
N ASN A 24 -5.55 -3.94 7.15
CA ASN A 24 -4.66 -4.62 8.10
C ASN A 24 -3.38 -5.12 7.42
N LYS A 25 -3.48 -5.59 6.17
CA LYS A 25 -2.32 -6.01 5.37
C LYS A 25 -1.49 -4.79 4.98
N ALA A 26 -2.12 -3.70 4.57
CA ALA A 26 -1.44 -2.44 4.27
C ALA A 26 -0.71 -1.87 5.50
N GLN A 27 -1.32 -1.93 6.68
CA GLN A 27 -0.72 -1.47 7.94
C GLN A 27 0.52 -2.29 8.31
N ARG A 28 0.49 -3.62 8.13
CA ARG A 28 1.66 -4.48 8.34
C ARG A 28 2.80 -4.15 7.39
N VAL A 29 2.47 -3.86 6.13
CA VAL A 29 3.44 -3.40 5.13
C VAL A 29 4.07 -2.07 5.57
N ALA A 30 3.26 -1.10 6.00
CA ALA A 30 3.73 0.18 6.51
C ALA A 30 4.68 0.01 7.71
N GLY A 31 4.33 -0.83 8.69
CA GLY A 31 5.19 -1.11 9.85
C GLY A 31 6.52 -1.76 9.47
N ASN A 32 6.53 -2.66 8.49
CA ASN A 32 7.76 -3.25 7.98
C ASN A 32 8.65 -2.20 7.28
N ILE A 33 8.05 -1.33 6.46
CA ILE A 33 8.76 -0.23 5.78
C ILE A 33 9.36 0.73 6.81
N PHE A 34 8.58 1.08 7.84
CA PHE A 34 9.05 1.90 8.94
C PHE A 34 10.25 1.25 9.65
N ALA A 35 10.18 -0.05 9.95
CA ALA A 35 11.30 -0.76 10.58
C ALA A 35 12.55 -0.84 9.68
N GLU A 36 12.39 -0.97 8.37
CA GLU A 36 13.50 -1.04 7.40
C GLU A 36 14.15 0.33 7.16
N ARG A 37 13.34 1.39 7.08
CA ARG A 37 13.77 2.71 6.59
C ARG A 37 13.93 3.75 7.69
N SER A 38 13.27 3.58 8.83
CA SER A 38 13.47 4.48 9.96
C SER A 38 14.85 4.22 10.57
N ASN A 39 15.55 5.30 10.87
CA ASN A 39 16.84 5.22 11.58
C ASN A 39 16.66 4.80 13.06
N VAL A 40 15.41 4.67 13.51
CA VAL A 40 15.00 4.31 14.88
C VAL A 40 14.88 2.78 15.04
N GLY A 41 14.79 2.02 13.94
CA GLY A 41 15.07 0.58 13.86
C GLY A 41 14.17 -0.35 14.67
N SER A 42 13.17 0.17 15.39
CA SER A 42 12.31 -0.61 16.28
C SER A 42 10.85 -0.49 15.86
N PRO A 43 10.18 -1.61 15.49
CA PRO A 43 8.75 -1.60 15.16
C PRO A 43 7.86 -1.16 16.33
N ASP A 44 8.37 -1.19 17.57
CA ASP A 44 7.66 -0.69 18.76
C ASP A 44 7.47 0.83 18.77
N SER A 45 8.24 1.57 17.97
CA SER A 45 8.11 3.03 17.79
C SER A 45 7.17 3.41 16.64
N PHE A 46 6.60 2.43 15.94
CA PHE A 46 5.64 2.67 14.87
C PHE A 46 4.28 3.00 15.48
N ASN A 47 3.94 4.29 15.54
CA ASN A 47 2.63 4.76 15.95
C ASN A 47 1.93 5.46 14.78
N ILE A 48 0.63 5.16 14.60
CA ILE A 48 -0.19 5.71 13.52
C ILE A 48 -1.14 6.73 14.13
N GLN A 49 -1.11 7.94 13.61
CA GLN A 49 -2.05 9.00 13.99
C GLN A 49 -3.40 8.83 13.29
N SER A 50 -3.38 8.64 11.97
CA SER A 50 -4.57 8.46 11.15
C SER A 50 -4.25 7.64 9.90
N VAL A 51 -5.31 7.13 9.26
CA VAL A 51 -5.23 6.43 7.99
C VAL A 51 -6.19 7.10 7.03
N ASP A 52 -5.66 7.67 5.94
CA ASP A 52 -6.46 8.20 4.85
C ASP A 52 -6.48 7.16 3.72
N ILE A 53 -7.67 6.89 3.17
CA ILE A 53 -7.85 5.93 2.08
C ILE A 53 -8.31 6.73 0.87
N LEU A 54 -7.62 6.56 -0.25
CA LEU A 54 -8.10 7.06 -1.53
C LEU A 54 -8.66 5.87 -2.30
N ASP A 55 -9.96 5.91 -2.52
CA ASP A 55 -10.71 4.89 -3.24
C ASP A 55 -11.33 5.45 -4.53
N GLU A 56 -11.52 4.57 -5.51
CA GLU A 56 -12.28 4.87 -6.71
C GLU A 56 -13.22 3.71 -7.00
N ASN A 57 -14.53 3.98 -7.13
CA ASN A 57 -15.57 2.96 -7.38
C ASN A 57 -15.58 1.80 -6.34
N ASP A 58 -15.46 2.13 -5.05
CA ASP A 58 -15.37 1.16 -3.93
C ASP A 58 -14.12 0.25 -3.99
N ILE A 59 -13.06 0.69 -4.69
CA ILE A 59 -11.76 0.01 -4.74
C ILE A 59 -10.72 0.90 -4.05
N ASP A 60 -10.17 0.43 -2.94
CA ASP A 60 -9.09 1.11 -2.23
C ASP A 60 -7.82 1.11 -3.12
N LEU A 61 -7.45 2.29 -3.64
CA LEU A 61 -6.29 2.43 -4.52
C LEU A 61 -5.00 2.62 -3.74
N LEU A 62 -5.06 3.41 -2.66
CA LEU A 62 -3.91 3.71 -1.82
C LEU A 62 -4.31 4.01 -0.37
N TYR A 63 -3.41 3.65 0.53
CA TYR A 63 -3.49 3.87 1.96
C TYR A 63 -2.39 4.84 2.38
N VAL A 64 -2.77 5.94 3.00
CA VAL A 64 -1.85 6.92 3.60
C VAL A 64 -1.85 6.70 5.11
N PHE A 65 -0.75 6.20 5.65
CA PHE A 65 -0.55 6.07 7.09
C PHE A 65 0.19 7.31 7.60
N GLN A 66 -0.49 8.19 8.34
CA GLN A 66 0.14 9.31 9.04
C GLN A 66 0.79 8.80 10.32
N LEU A 67 2.05 9.16 10.54
CA LEU A 67 2.83 8.71 11.69
C LEU A 67 2.71 9.70 12.84
N ASP A 68 2.88 9.21 14.06
CA ASP A 68 3.02 10.02 15.27
C ASP A 68 4.46 9.91 15.79
N PRO A 69 5.22 11.01 15.96
CA PRO A 69 4.78 12.42 15.97
C PRO A 69 4.70 13.10 14.59
N GLU A 70 5.47 12.65 13.60
CA GLU A 70 5.47 13.23 12.25
C GLU A 70 5.90 12.19 11.20
N GLY A 71 5.45 12.41 9.96
CA GLY A 71 5.76 11.55 8.82
C GLY A 71 4.55 10.86 8.22
N PHE A 72 4.76 10.18 7.11
CA PHE A 72 3.76 9.38 6.44
C PHE A 72 4.37 8.19 5.69
N ILE A 73 3.55 7.18 5.41
CA ILE A 73 3.86 6.08 4.50
C ILE A 73 2.67 5.85 3.58
N LEU A 74 2.89 5.93 2.27
CA LEU A 74 1.92 5.60 1.23
C LEU A 74 2.11 4.15 0.78
N VAL A 75 1.06 3.36 0.96
CA VAL A 75 1.00 1.93 0.59
C VAL A 75 -0.03 1.72 -0.51
N SER A 76 0.31 0.92 -1.53
CA SER A 76 -0.64 0.57 -2.59
C SER A 76 -1.76 -0.34 -2.07
N GLY A 77 -2.98 -0.14 -2.56
CA GLY A 77 -4.15 -1.01 -2.28
C GLY A 77 -4.26 -2.26 -3.18
N ASP A 78 -3.39 -2.40 -4.19
CA ASP A 78 -3.32 -3.57 -5.07
C ASP A 78 -1.98 -4.31 -4.91
N ASP A 79 -2.00 -5.64 -4.89
CA ASP A 79 -0.81 -6.48 -4.75
C ASP A 79 -0.02 -6.66 -6.06
N LYS A 80 -0.52 -6.12 -7.18
CA LYS A 80 0.17 -6.08 -8.48
C LYS A 80 1.20 -4.95 -8.58
N VAL A 81 1.19 -3.99 -7.66
CA VAL A 81 2.03 -2.79 -7.67
C VAL A 81 3.07 -2.87 -6.55
N GLN A 82 4.13 -2.06 -6.66
CA GLN A 82 5.10 -1.94 -5.57
C GLN A 82 4.40 -1.47 -4.28
N PRO A 83 4.61 -2.17 -3.15
CA PRO A 83 3.87 -1.89 -1.92
C PRO A 83 4.16 -0.53 -1.31
N LEU A 84 5.38 0.01 -1.49
CA LEU A 84 5.78 1.34 -1.01
C LEU A 84 5.77 2.32 -2.20
N LEU A 85 4.84 3.28 -2.16
CA LEU A 85 4.73 4.34 -3.17
C LEU A 85 5.54 5.58 -2.77
N ALA A 86 5.40 6.03 -1.53
CA ALA A 86 6.13 7.18 -0.99
C ALA A 86 6.22 7.09 0.54
N TYR A 87 7.19 7.78 1.13
CA TYR A 87 7.28 7.95 2.58
C TYR A 87 8.05 9.23 2.93
N SER A 88 7.80 9.72 4.14
CA SER A 88 8.63 10.73 4.82
C SER A 88 8.56 10.47 6.31
N PHE A 89 9.65 10.67 7.04
CA PHE A 89 9.66 10.59 8.52
C PHE A 89 9.86 11.96 9.18
N GLU A 90 9.85 13.03 8.38
CA GLU A 90 10.17 14.40 8.83
C GLU A 90 9.01 15.38 8.58
N SER A 91 7.98 14.97 7.83
CA SER A 91 6.85 15.83 7.51
C SER A 91 5.63 14.97 7.21
N ASN A 92 4.46 15.44 7.66
CA ASN A 92 3.18 14.82 7.39
C ASN A 92 2.78 14.99 5.92
N PHE A 93 1.94 14.07 5.43
CA PHE A 93 1.36 14.18 4.10
C PHE A 93 0.08 15.01 4.15
N ILE A 94 -0.12 15.88 3.16
CA ILE A 94 -1.34 16.68 3.04
C ILE A 94 -1.92 16.41 1.65
N LEU A 95 -3.07 15.73 1.62
CA LEU A 95 -3.84 15.46 0.40
C LEU A 95 -4.66 16.66 -0.05
N GLU A 96 -5.00 17.56 0.87
CA GLU A 96 -5.74 18.78 0.60
C GLU A 96 -4.80 19.81 -0.06
N ASP A 97 -5.27 20.47 -1.13
CA ASP A 97 -4.54 21.52 -1.84
C ASP A 97 -3.15 21.11 -2.40
N VAL A 98 -3.02 19.87 -2.89
CA VAL A 98 -1.81 19.42 -3.59
C VAL A 98 -1.47 20.39 -4.73
N PRO A 99 -0.24 20.95 -4.78
CA PRO A 99 0.13 21.89 -5.83
C PRO A 99 -0.09 21.33 -7.22
N THR A 100 -0.66 22.11 -8.13
CA THR A 100 -1.09 21.66 -9.47
C THR A 100 0.03 21.01 -10.29
N ASN A 101 1.29 21.39 -10.04
CA ASN A 101 2.46 20.80 -10.69
C ASN A 101 2.77 19.35 -10.28
N VAL A 102 2.23 18.88 -9.14
CA VAL A 102 2.41 17.52 -8.62
C VAL A 102 1.10 16.77 -8.43
N ALA A 103 -0.05 17.43 -8.61
CA ALA A 103 -1.38 16.81 -8.49
C ALA A 103 -1.53 15.53 -9.33
N TRP A 104 -0.95 15.51 -10.55
CA TRP A 104 -0.98 14.35 -11.45
C TRP A 104 -0.35 13.07 -10.87
N MET A 105 0.45 13.16 -9.80
CA MET A 105 1.07 11.99 -9.16
C MET A 105 0.11 11.24 -8.25
N ILE A 106 -0.97 11.89 -7.81
CA ILE A 106 -1.94 11.36 -6.84
C ILE A 106 -3.35 11.25 -7.47
N ASP A 107 -3.56 11.87 -8.64
CA ASP A 107 -4.79 11.78 -9.42
C ASP A 107 -4.99 10.34 -9.95
N ALA A 108 -6.20 9.80 -9.77
CA ALA A 108 -6.58 8.44 -10.18
C ALA A 108 -7.02 8.39 -11.65
#